data_AF-A0A2V7LC11-F1
#
_entry.id   AF-A0A2V7LC11-F1
#
_cell.length_a   1.000
_cell.length_b   1.000
_cell.length_c   1.000
_cell.angle_alpha   90.00
_cell.angle_beta   90.00
_cell.angle_gamma   90.00
#
_symmetry.space_group_name_H-M   'P 1'
#
loop_
_entity.id
_entity.type
_entity.pdbx_description
1 polymer ?
#
loop_
_entity_poly.entity_id
_entity_poly.type
_entity_poly.pdbx_seq_one_letter_code
_entity_poly.pdbx_strand_id
1 'polypeptide(L)'
;MRAFVTRPPKDTVRFTAPAIASQCVGGVGHGFLFRGSSGGDGAILWLRTPDSLALGTWPLVQRGDTVSLRGGTVGVRFMVGEVAYGVALDSGAVTVTALRPSVMLVVRGAGLAVSAAGRVTAEVAFDAVPVGADTVSCRSRS
;
A
#
# COMPACT_ATOMS: atom_id res chain seq x y z
N MET A 1 5.64 8.59 -5.37
CA MET A 1 4.78 8.27 -4.21
C MET A 1 5.04 9.28 -3.11
N ARG A 2 3.98 9.74 -2.44
CA ARG A 2 4.04 10.60 -1.26
C ARG A 2 3.31 9.91 -0.12
N ALA A 3 3.84 9.97 1.09
CA ALA A 3 3.23 9.35 2.26
C ALA A 3 3.25 10.29 3.47
N PHE A 4 2.15 10.26 4.23
CA PHE A 4 1.96 10.97 5.49
C PHE A 4 1.56 9.93 6.54
N VAL A 5 2.34 9.81 7.61
CA VAL A 5 2.12 8.82 8.67
C VAL A 5 1.98 9.54 10.00
N THR A 6 0.80 9.51 10.59
CA THR A 6 0.49 10.19 11.86
C THR A 6 0.41 9.17 12.99
N ARG A 7 1.10 9.45 14.10
CA ARG A 7 1.27 8.53 15.23
C ARG A 7 0.92 9.23 16.54
N PRO A 8 -0.25 9.03 17.15
CA PRO A 8 -0.58 9.68 18.42
C PRO A 8 0.35 9.23 19.56
N PRO A 9 0.73 10.11 20.51
CA PRO A 9 0.57 11.57 20.54
C PRO A 9 1.68 12.34 19.77
N LYS A 10 2.49 11.64 18.99
CA LYS A 10 3.74 12.09 18.34
C LYS A 10 3.53 12.70 16.94
N ASP A 11 4.64 13.16 16.37
CA ASP A 11 4.75 13.79 15.06
C ASP A 11 4.31 12.95 13.86
N THR A 12 3.90 13.66 12.82
CA THR A 12 3.66 13.14 11.47
C THR A 12 4.98 12.97 10.72
N VAL A 13 5.25 11.75 10.25
CA VAL A 13 6.35 11.48 9.32
C VAL A 13 5.87 11.71 7.90
N ARG A 14 6.67 12.41 7.09
CA ARG A 14 6.38 12.70 5.69
C ARG A 14 7.56 12.26 4.83
N PHE A 15 7.29 11.51 3.79
CA PHE A 15 8.34 11.10 2.87
C PHE A 15 7.83 10.97 1.43
N THR A 16 8.77 11.04 0.50
CA THR A 16 8.53 10.82 -0.92
C THR A 16 9.49 9.75 -1.44
N ALA A 17 9.03 8.96 -2.39
CA ALA A 17 9.84 7.94 -3.02
C ALA A 17 9.46 7.73 -4.49
N PRO A 18 10.42 7.33 -5.34
CA PRO A 18 10.10 6.74 -6.63
C PRO A 18 9.14 5.58 -6.45
N ALA A 19 8.18 5.46 -7.35
CA ALA A 19 7.15 4.43 -7.28
C ALA A 19 7.13 3.62 -8.56
N ILE A 20 6.95 2.32 -8.42
CA ILE A 20 6.76 1.40 -9.53
C ILE A 20 5.54 0.54 -9.26
N ALA A 21 4.89 0.13 -10.35
CA ALA A 21 3.78 -0.81 -10.30
C ALA A 21 4.10 -1.99 -11.22
N SER A 22 3.70 -3.18 -10.79
CA SER A 22 3.83 -4.41 -11.57
C SER A 22 2.51 -5.18 -11.53
N GLN A 23 2.19 -5.86 -12.62
CA GLN A 23 1.16 -6.89 -12.57
C GLN A 23 1.65 -8.02 -11.68
N CYS A 24 0.73 -8.65 -10.96
CA CYS A 24 1.07 -9.67 -10.00
C CYS A 24 0.24 -10.94 -10.24
N VAL A 25 0.94 -12.08 -10.27
CA VAL A 25 0.36 -13.39 -10.59
C VAL A 25 0.70 -14.41 -9.50
N GLY A 26 -0.25 -15.29 -9.18
CA GLY A 26 -0.11 -16.39 -8.22
C GLY A 26 -0.55 -16.06 -6.79
N GLY A 27 -1.17 -17.05 -6.13
CA GLY A 27 -1.86 -16.91 -4.83
C GLY A 27 -3.39 -17.03 -5.00
N VAL A 28 -4.17 -16.47 -4.07
CA VAL A 28 -5.66 -16.42 -4.09
C VAL A 28 -6.21 -15.35 -5.06
N GLY A 29 -5.39 -14.77 -5.93
CA GLY A 29 -5.86 -13.79 -6.91
C GLY A 29 -4.78 -13.17 -7.79
N HIS A 30 -5.25 -12.58 -8.89
CA HIS A 30 -4.48 -11.66 -9.73
C HIS A 30 -4.49 -10.26 -9.09
N GLY A 31 -3.58 -9.38 -9.51
CA GLY A 31 -3.57 -8.04 -8.97
C GLY A 31 -2.46 -7.15 -9.47
N PHE A 32 -2.31 -6.02 -8.79
CA PHE A 32 -1.27 -5.03 -9.04
C PHE A 32 -0.50 -4.78 -7.74
N LEU A 33 0.83 -4.83 -7.83
CA LEU A 33 1.71 -4.47 -6.73
C LEU A 33 2.28 -3.08 -6.99
N PHE A 34 1.96 -2.14 -6.11
CA PHE A 34 2.56 -0.82 -6.07
C PHE A 34 3.57 -0.79 -4.94
N ARG A 35 4.76 -0.25 -5.20
CA ARG A 35 5.78 -0.05 -4.17
C ARG A 35 6.54 1.24 -4.41
N GLY A 36 6.93 1.89 -3.32
CA GLY A 36 7.89 2.98 -3.34
C GLY A 36 8.70 2.97 -2.05
N SER A 37 9.99 3.24 -2.17
CA SER A 37 10.90 3.29 -1.03
C SER A 37 12.04 4.26 -1.27
N SER A 38 12.49 4.94 -0.21
CA SER A 38 13.62 5.85 -0.21
C SER A 38 14.16 5.97 1.22
N GLY A 39 15.47 5.90 1.39
CA GLY A 39 16.10 6.22 2.69
C GLY A 39 15.61 5.40 3.90
N GLY A 40 15.11 4.18 3.69
CA GLY A 40 14.57 3.33 4.76
C GLY A 40 13.06 3.47 4.99
N ASP A 41 12.44 4.53 4.45
CA ASP A 41 10.99 4.69 4.36
C ASP A 41 10.44 3.96 3.12
N GLY A 42 9.19 3.52 3.20
CA GLY A 42 8.52 2.95 2.04
C GLY A 42 7.09 2.53 2.30
N ALA A 43 6.35 2.28 1.22
CA ALA A 43 5.04 1.69 1.28
C ALA A 43 4.87 0.66 0.17
N ILE A 44 4.10 -0.37 0.48
CA ILE A 44 3.65 -1.39 -0.47
C ILE A 44 2.13 -1.42 -0.45
N LEU A 45 1.52 -1.52 -1.63
CA LEU A 45 0.10 -1.80 -1.81
C LEU A 45 -0.02 -2.99 -2.76
N TRP A 46 -0.61 -4.07 -2.27
CA TRP A 46 -1.11 -5.12 -3.13
C TRP A 46 -2.62 -4.92 -3.34
N LEU A 47 -3.00 -4.60 -4.57
CA LEU A 47 -4.38 -4.39 -4.95
C LEU A 47 -4.89 -5.64 -5.68
N ARG A 48 -5.80 -6.36 -5.02
CA ARG A 48 -6.39 -7.61 -5.50
C ARG A 48 -7.54 -7.31 -6.42
N THR A 49 -7.51 -7.90 -7.62
CA THR A 49 -8.60 -7.82 -8.59
C THR A 49 -8.82 -9.19 -9.24
N PRO A 50 -10.08 -9.62 -9.44
CA PRO A 50 -10.37 -10.89 -10.11
C PRO A 50 -10.04 -10.87 -11.61
N ASP A 51 -10.12 -9.70 -12.25
CA ASP A 51 -10.07 -9.55 -13.71
C ASP A 51 -9.14 -8.41 -14.14
N SER A 52 -9.42 -7.18 -13.70
CA SER A 52 -8.75 -5.97 -14.19
C SER A 52 -8.79 -4.83 -13.17
N LEU A 53 -7.89 -3.85 -13.32
CA LEU A 53 -7.93 -2.66 -12.48
C LEU A 53 -9.10 -1.76 -12.90
N ALA A 54 -9.92 -1.35 -11.94
CA ALA A 54 -11.08 -0.49 -12.16
C ALA A 54 -11.02 0.76 -11.26
N LEU A 55 -11.63 1.85 -11.72
CA LEU A 55 -11.78 3.08 -10.94
C LEU A 55 -12.65 2.85 -9.70
N GLY A 56 -12.51 3.73 -8.71
CA GLY A 56 -13.37 3.79 -7.53
C GLY A 56 -12.67 3.41 -6.22
N THR A 57 -13.46 3.25 -5.16
CA THR A 57 -12.98 3.03 -3.79
C THR A 57 -13.13 1.57 -3.36
N TRP A 58 -12.04 0.97 -2.90
CA TRP A 58 -11.89 -0.45 -2.59
C TRP A 58 -11.49 -0.57 -1.13
N PRO A 59 -12.07 -1.50 -0.35
CA PRO A 59 -11.74 -1.62 1.06
C PRO A 59 -10.28 -2.07 1.25
N LEU A 60 -9.67 -1.61 2.34
CA LEU A 60 -8.47 -2.26 2.84
C LEU A 60 -8.85 -3.58 3.50
N VAL A 61 -8.05 -4.60 3.21
CA VAL A 61 -8.29 -5.99 3.59
C VAL A 61 -7.05 -6.51 4.31
N GLN A 62 -7.29 -7.19 5.42
CA GLN A 62 -6.23 -7.69 6.28
C GLN A 62 -5.36 -8.73 5.56
N ARG A 63 -4.09 -8.79 5.96
CA ARG A 63 -3.19 -9.85 5.53
C ARG A 63 -3.77 -11.20 5.99
N GLY A 64 -3.93 -12.13 5.05
CA GLY A 64 -4.49 -13.46 5.31
C GLY A 64 -6.00 -13.56 5.04
N ASP A 65 -6.67 -12.46 4.69
CA ASP A 65 -8.00 -12.54 4.10
C ASP A 65 -7.93 -13.33 2.78
N THR A 66 -8.64 -14.44 2.70
CA THR A 66 -8.72 -15.30 1.51
C THR A 66 -10.09 -15.28 0.84
N VAL A 67 -11.04 -14.54 1.42
CA VAL A 67 -12.45 -14.52 0.98
C VAL A 67 -12.71 -13.32 0.08
N SER A 68 -12.13 -12.16 0.39
CA SER A 68 -12.36 -10.94 -0.40
C SER A 68 -11.62 -11.01 -1.73
N LEU A 69 -12.38 -11.16 -2.81
CA LEU A 69 -11.88 -11.18 -4.20
C LEU A 69 -11.34 -9.81 -4.65
N ARG A 70 -11.80 -8.71 -4.03
CA ARG A 70 -11.39 -7.34 -4.32
C ARG A 70 -11.00 -6.62 -3.03
N GLY A 71 -9.88 -5.90 -3.06
CA GLY A 71 -9.44 -5.06 -1.94
C GLY A 71 -7.94 -4.78 -1.97
N GLY A 72 -7.48 -3.89 -1.10
CA GLY A 72 -6.06 -3.52 -0.97
C GLY A 72 -5.43 -4.00 0.33
N THR A 73 -4.28 -4.65 0.27
CA THR A 73 -3.44 -4.89 1.46
C THR A 73 -2.27 -3.93 1.42
N VAL A 74 -2.05 -3.19 2.52
CA VAL A 74 -1.06 -2.11 2.57
C VAL A 74 -0.14 -2.26 3.77
N GLY A 75 1.15 -2.12 3.50
CA GLY A 75 2.19 -2.01 4.53
C GLY A 75 2.95 -0.71 4.36
N VAL A 76 3.24 -0.03 5.46
CA VAL A 76 4.06 1.20 5.48
C VAL A 76 5.22 0.98 6.44
N ARG A 77 6.43 1.28 5.98
CA ARG A 77 7.66 1.36 6.77
C ARG A 77 8.08 2.82 6.83
N PHE A 78 8.47 3.29 8.01
CA PHE A 78 8.96 4.66 8.19
C PHE A 78 10.03 4.74 9.28
N MET A 79 10.94 5.68 9.14
CA MET A 79 12.03 5.94 10.08
C MET A 79 11.65 7.07 11.05
N VAL A 80 12.15 6.98 12.28
CA VAL A 80 12.05 8.04 13.29
C VAL A 80 13.41 8.15 13.95
N GLY A 81 14.18 9.17 13.55
CA GLY A 81 15.64 9.11 13.72
C GLY A 81 16.18 7.84 13.05
N GLU A 82 17.00 7.08 13.78
CA GLU A 82 17.62 5.85 13.29
C GLU A 82 16.76 4.58 13.47
N VAL A 83 15.54 4.70 14.00
CA VAL A 83 14.70 3.55 14.31
C VAL A 83 13.64 3.34 13.24
N ALA A 84 13.61 2.13 12.67
CA ALA A 84 12.60 1.73 11.70
C ALA A 84 11.32 1.21 12.38
N TYR A 85 10.18 1.68 11.89
CA TYR A 85 8.86 1.24 12.29
C TYR A 85 8.09 0.70 11.09
N GLY A 86 7.19 -0.23 11.35
CA GLY A 86 6.31 -0.82 10.35
C GLY A 86 4.88 -0.90 10.84
N VAL A 87 3.93 -0.67 9.93
CA VAL A 87 2.51 -0.84 10.18
C VAL A 87 1.84 -1.47 8.97
N ALA A 88 1.04 -2.51 9.20
CA ALA A 88 0.07 -3.00 8.23
C ALA A 88 -1.25 -2.29 8.48
N LEU A 89 -1.87 -1.74 7.44
CA LEU A 89 -3.16 -1.06 7.59
C LEU A 89 -4.27 -2.11 7.64
N ASP A 90 -5.05 -2.06 8.71
CA ASP A 90 -6.15 -3.01 9.00
C ASP A 90 -7.53 -2.46 8.66
N SER A 91 -7.63 -1.17 8.37
CA SER A 91 -8.88 -0.47 8.09
C SER A 91 -8.64 0.73 7.19
N GLY A 92 -9.68 1.10 6.44
CA GLY A 92 -9.63 2.20 5.48
C GLY A 92 -9.91 1.73 4.05
N ALA A 93 -9.43 2.49 3.08
CA ALA A 93 -9.68 2.23 1.67
C ALA A 93 -8.55 2.69 0.75
N VAL A 94 -8.57 2.14 -0.46
CA VAL A 94 -7.80 2.61 -1.62
C VAL A 94 -8.80 3.23 -2.60
N THR A 95 -8.53 4.44 -3.07
CA THR A 95 -9.30 5.07 -4.15
C THR A 95 -8.44 5.16 -5.39
N VAL A 96 -8.87 4.50 -6.47
CA VAL A 96 -8.22 4.54 -7.78
C VAL A 96 -8.93 5.59 -8.64
N THR A 97 -8.18 6.59 -9.10
CA THR A 97 -8.72 7.77 -9.79
C THR A 97 -8.31 7.86 -11.26
N ALA A 98 -7.25 7.18 -11.68
CA ALA A 98 -6.85 7.06 -13.08
C ALA A 98 -6.22 5.71 -13.38
N LEU A 99 -6.37 5.24 -14.62
CA LEU A 99 -5.86 3.94 -15.09
C LEU A 99 -4.94 4.03 -16.31
N ARG A 100 -5.03 5.11 -17.09
CA ARG A 100 -4.27 5.32 -18.34
C ARG A 100 -3.84 6.79 -18.46
N PRO A 101 -2.66 7.09 -19.00
CA PRO A 101 -1.58 6.14 -19.36
C PRO A 101 -0.87 5.55 -18.14
N SER A 102 -1.08 6.14 -16.97
CA SER A 102 -0.52 5.71 -15.69
C SER A 102 -1.62 5.59 -14.65
N VAL A 103 -1.38 4.79 -13.62
CA VAL A 103 -2.32 4.62 -12.52
C VAL A 103 -2.14 5.73 -11.49
N MET A 104 -3.25 6.29 -11.03
CA MET A 104 -3.30 7.17 -9.87
C MET A 104 -4.19 6.57 -8.80
N LEU A 105 -3.67 6.50 -7.57
CA LEU A 105 -4.44 6.03 -6.43
C LEU A 105 -3.98 6.66 -5.12
N VAL A 106 -4.89 6.68 -4.16
CA VAL A 106 -4.61 7.12 -2.79
C VAL A 106 -5.12 6.06 -1.82
N VAL A 107 -4.26 5.66 -0.90
CA VAL A 107 -4.60 4.84 0.26
C VAL A 107 -4.83 5.78 1.43
N ARG A 108 -5.94 5.59 2.15
CA ARG A 108 -6.16 6.16 3.48
C ARG A 108 -6.55 5.05 4.43
N GLY A 109 -5.82 4.92 5.52
CA GLY A 109 -6.11 3.86 6.48
C GLY A 109 -5.42 4.02 7.82
N ALA A 110 -5.68 3.05 8.68
CA ALA A 110 -5.08 2.96 10.00
C ALA A 110 -4.61 1.54 10.27
N GLY A 111 -3.67 1.39 11.20
CA GLY A 111 -3.19 0.10 11.67
C GLY A 111 -2.49 0.20 13.01
N LEU A 112 -2.30 -0.93 13.66
CA LEU A 112 -1.52 -1.03 14.90
C LEU A 112 -0.04 -1.20 14.58
N ALA A 113 0.79 -0.26 15.03
CA ALA A 113 2.24 -0.37 14.92
C ALA A 113 2.78 -1.11 16.15
N VAL A 114 3.24 -2.34 15.95
CA VAL A 114 3.68 -3.27 17.01
C VAL A 114 4.76 -2.66 17.92
N SER A 115 5.63 -1.82 17.36
CA SER A 115 6.71 -1.14 18.10
C SER A 115 6.42 0.32 18.50
N ALA A 116 5.31 0.92 18.03
CA ALA A 116 4.98 2.32 18.33
C ALA A 116 3.91 2.48 19.44
N ALA A 117 3.45 1.37 20.04
CA ALA A 117 2.46 1.33 21.13
C ALA A 117 1.18 2.15 20.86
N GLY A 118 0.72 2.17 19.60
CA GLY A 118 -0.44 2.98 19.23
C GLY A 118 -0.98 2.73 17.84
N ARG A 119 -2.18 3.27 17.61
CA ARG A 119 -2.84 3.25 16.31
C ARG A 119 -2.28 4.35 15.43
N VAL A 120 -1.70 3.95 14.31
CA VAL A 120 -1.08 4.84 13.32
C VAL A 120 -2.07 5.04 12.18
N THR A 121 -2.21 6.27 11.71
CA THR A 121 -2.93 6.56 10.46
C THR A 121 -1.94 6.88 9.35
N ALA A 122 -2.27 6.48 8.13
CA ALA A 122 -1.44 6.73 6.97
C ALA A 122 -2.29 7.17 5.78
N GLU A 123 -1.80 8.17 5.07
CA GLU A 123 -2.22 8.52 3.72
C GLU A 123 -1.04 8.28 2.77
N VAL A 124 -1.23 7.45 1.74
CA VAL A 124 -0.20 7.13 0.75
C VAL A 124 -0.75 7.38 -0.65
N ALA A 125 -0.18 8.36 -1.33
CA ALA A 125 -0.52 8.72 -2.70
C ALA A 125 0.50 8.16 -3.70
N PHE A 126 -0.01 7.45 -4.69
CA PHE A 126 0.72 6.98 -5.87
C PHE A 126 0.26 7.82 -7.06
N ASP A 127 1.05 8.84 -7.39
CA ASP A 127 0.77 9.78 -8.48
C ASP A 127 1.43 9.28 -9.77
N ALA A 128 0.63 9.11 -10.83
CA ALA A 128 1.03 8.78 -12.19
C ALA A 128 2.04 7.62 -12.31
N VAL A 129 1.76 6.48 -11.66
CA VAL A 129 2.66 5.32 -11.65
C VAL A 129 2.46 4.47 -12.91
N PRO A 130 3.48 4.31 -13.76
CA PRO A 130 3.40 3.39 -14.90
C PRO A 130 3.37 1.95 -14.39
N VAL A 131 2.52 1.13 -15.00
CA VAL A 131 2.48 -0.31 -14.73
C VAL A 131 3.44 -0.99 -15.70
N GLY A 132 4.48 -1.62 -15.15
CA GLY A 132 5.42 -2.42 -15.94
C GLY A 132 4.72 -3.60 -16.62
N ALA A 133 5.22 -3.99 -17.79
CA ALA A 133 4.75 -5.16 -18.52
C ALA A 133 5.12 -6.49 -17.81
N ASP A 134 6.15 -6.45 -16.96
CA ASP A 134 6.61 -7.62 -16.22
C ASP A 134 5.62 -8.01 -15.12
N THR A 135 5.43 -9.33 -14.98
CA THR A 135 4.65 -9.90 -13.88
C THR A 135 5.57 -10.31 -12.73
N VAL A 136 5.14 -10.06 -11.50
CA VAL A 136 5.82 -10.50 -10.27
C VAL A 136 4.95 -11.51 -9.52
N SER A 137 5.56 -12.33 -8.66
CA SER A 137 4.77 -13.27 -7.85
C SER A 137 4.13 -12.58 -6.64
N CYS A 138 2.81 -12.80 -6.45
CA CYS A 138 2.08 -12.34 -5.27
C CYS A 138 1.92 -13.41 -4.19
N ARG A 139 2.58 -14.56 -4.32
CA ARG A 139 2.58 -15.55 -3.24
C ARG A 139 3.34 -14.97 -2.06
N SER A 140 2.66 -14.76 -0.94
CA SER A 140 3.34 -14.63 0.34
C SER A 140 4.03 -15.96 0.63
N ARG A 141 5.36 -16.00 0.65
CA ARG A 141 6.07 -17.11 1.31
C ARG A 141 5.73 -17.01 2.81
N SER A 142 4.98 -18.00 3.29
CA SER A 142 4.76 -18.28 4.70
C SER A 142 6.01 -18.81 5.34
#